data_AF-A0A0J7ICV9-F1
#
_entry.id   AF-A0A0J7ICV9-F1
#
_cell.length_a   1.000
_cell.length_b   1.000
_cell.length_c   1.000
_cell.angle_alpha   90.00
_cell.angle_beta   90.00
_cell.angle_gamma   90.00
#
_symmetry.space_group_name_H-M   'P 1'
#
loop_
_entity.id
_entity.type
_entity.pdbx_description
1 polymer ?
#
loop_
_entity_poly.entity_id
_entity_poly.type
_entity_poly.pdbx_seq_one_letter_code
_entity_poly.pdbx_strand_id
1 'polypeptide(L)'
;MKKIFTLLFSLSLTFFLCQKVELKEITDSSQVFKGEIAGIPITMQLNYTGIVDCSQYQHFVDGWYYYNKHQKKIPLSGIYDYGKLYLYNFGSKQKQSFKILQDKITSPQLIEKTDSIAQTLKPKESFDFTNEDLHTDITGNFHLKNKTYAVKLFTIDNTIYRFNNYLILPDNKKINTYDFIDRYGGNELISYKSDNAGNRVLLYFEHTSNFNACGMCGASEGEKGYRILYFTKDWNYKNYEEFLTESCLQNIYDTTETKSKDRKILKYKIGKTTTSPAYTLTVDLNNVSVIKTK
;
A
#
# COMPACT_ATOMS: atom_id res chain seq x y z
N MET A 1 19.99 29.12 40.81
CA MET A 1 18.77 28.60 40.15
C MET A 1 18.50 29.20 38.77
N LYS A 2 18.57 30.53 38.55
CA LYS A 2 18.35 31.14 37.21
C LYS A 2 19.20 30.53 36.08
N LYS A 3 20.50 30.31 36.30
CA LYS A 3 21.43 29.76 35.28
C LYS A 3 21.11 28.31 34.85
N ILE A 4 20.56 27.49 35.74
CA ILE A 4 20.17 26.10 35.45
C ILE A 4 18.87 26.07 34.63
N PHE A 5 17.93 26.96 34.95
CA PHE A 5 16.69 27.12 34.19
C PHE A 5 16.96 27.61 32.76
N THR A 6 17.89 28.54 32.57
CA THR A 6 18.28 29.01 31.22
C THR A 6 18.95 27.90 30.41
N LEU A 7 19.80 27.07 31.04
CA LEU A 7 20.46 25.95 30.37
C LEU A 7 19.45 24.85 29.96
N LEU A 8 18.53 24.49 30.86
CA LEU A 8 17.45 23.53 30.56
C LEU A 8 16.52 24.05 29.46
N PHE A 9 16.19 25.34 29.48
CA PHE A 9 15.36 25.96 28.44
C PHE A 9 16.06 26.00 27.07
N SER A 10 17.37 26.29 27.05
CA SER A 10 18.17 26.25 25.81
C SER A 10 18.34 24.83 25.27
N LEU A 11 18.52 23.82 26.14
CA LEU A 11 18.59 22.41 25.74
C LEU A 11 17.25 21.94 25.18
N SER A 12 16.12 22.32 25.79
CA SER A 12 14.80 22.00 25.24
C SER A 12 14.56 22.65 23.87
N LEU A 13 14.99 23.90 23.65
CA LEU A 13 14.84 24.55 22.34
C LEU A 13 15.63 23.85 21.22
N THR A 14 16.82 23.31 21.53
CA THR A 14 17.62 22.57 20.52
C THR A 14 16.97 21.27 20.06
N PHE A 15 16.16 20.63 20.91
CA PHE A 15 15.41 19.42 20.52
C PHE A 15 14.18 19.73 19.65
N PHE A 16 13.59 20.92 19.76
CA PHE A 16 12.42 21.32 18.95
C PHE A 16 12.77 21.78 17.53
N LEU A 17 14.01 22.22 17.28
CA LEU A 17 14.41 22.84 16.00
C LEU A 17 15.11 21.88 15.01
N CYS A 18 15.24 20.60 15.35
CA CYS A 18 16.03 19.65 14.55
C CYS A 18 15.27 18.34 14.27
N GLN A 19 14.00 18.43 13.89
CA GLN A 19 13.29 17.26 13.40
C GLN A 19 13.94 16.78 12.10
N LYS A 20 14.53 15.58 12.17
CA LYS A 20 15.11 14.89 11.02
C LYS A 20 13.98 14.34 10.15
N VAL A 21 14.21 14.24 8.84
CA VAL A 21 13.31 13.46 7.97
C VAL A 21 13.41 12.00 8.39
N GLU A 22 12.26 11.36 8.58
CA GLU A 22 12.15 9.94 8.92
C GLU A 22 11.17 9.27 7.96
N LEU A 23 11.39 7.99 7.70
CA LEU A 23 10.45 7.13 6.99
C LEU A 23 9.96 6.06 7.95
N LYS A 24 8.65 5.92 8.05
CA LYS A 24 8.01 4.90 8.88
C LYS A 24 7.13 4.00 8.03
N GLU A 25 7.53 2.75 7.91
CA GLU A 25 6.81 1.72 7.19
C GLU A 25 5.70 1.16 8.07
N ILE A 26 4.48 1.08 7.53
CA ILE A 26 3.31 0.53 8.21
C ILE A 26 2.51 -0.30 7.22
N THR A 27 2.44 -1.60 7.46
CA THR A 27 1.54 -2.49 6.72
C THR A 27 0.16 -2.49 7.38
N ASP A 28 -0.83 -1.93 6.70
CA ASP A 28 -2.22 -2.08 7.10
C ASP A 28 -2.69 -3.47 6.70
N SER A 29 -3.19 -4.23 7.67
CA SER A 29 -3.83 -5.53 7.46
C SER A 29 -5.30 -5.52 7.86
N SER A 30 -5.87 -4.33 8.09
CA SER A 30 -7.26 -4.15 8.41
C SER A 30 -7.75 -2.77 8.01
N GLN A 31 -9.04 -2.66 7.69
CA GLN A 31 -9.68 -1.40 7.40
C GLN A 31 -11.07 -1.33 8.02
N VAL A 32 -11.44 -0.13 8.47
CA VAL A 32 -12.79 0.20 8.91
C VAL A 32 -13.51 1.00 7.84
N PHE A 33 -14.66 0.52 7.41
CA PHE A 33 -15.53 1.15 6.45
C PHE A 33 -16.76 1.73 7.13
N LYS A 34 -17.17 2.92 6.68
CA LYS A 34 -18.48 3.50 6.97
C LYS A 34 -19.33 3.40 5.72
N GLY A 35 -20.62 3.15 5.88
CA GLY A 35 -21.51 2.96 4.74
C GLY A 35 -22.96 2.87 5.16
N GLU A 36 -23.79 2.35 4.27
CA GLU A 36 -25.21 2.16 4.51
C GLU A 36 -25.78 0.96 3.75
N ILE A 37 -26.85 0.37 4.30
CA ILE A 37 -27.69 -0.63 3.63
C ILE A 37 -29.09 -0.03 3.53
N ALA A 38 -29.58 0.20 2.32
CA ALA A 38 -30.87 0.85 2.06
C ALA A 38 -31.09 2.14 2.90
N GLY A 39 -30.06 3.01 2.95
CA GLY A 39 -30.07 4.26 3.73
C GLY A 39 -29.88 4.11 5.24
N ILE A 40 -29.70 2.88 5.75
CA ILE A 40 -29.45 2.64 7.18
C ILE A 40 -27.93 2.59 7.42
N PRO A 41 -27.35 3.48 8.25
CA PRO A 41 -25.91 3.53 8.46
C PRO A 41 -25.34 2.27 9.10
N ILE A 42 -24.24 1.79 8.54
CA ILE A 42 -23.45 0.67 9.02
C ILE A 42 -21.99 1.06 9.25
N THR A 43 -21.30 0.26 10.06
CA THR A 43 -19.84 0.26 10.18
C THR A 43 -19.35 -1.17 9.97
N MET A 44 -18.30 -1.34 9.19
CA MET A 44 -17.68 -2.63 8.90
C MET A 44 -16.20 -2.56 9.23
N GLN A 45 -15.64 -3.61 9.81
CA GLN A 45 -14.20 -3.80 9.94
C GLN A 45 -13.85 -5.10 9.26
N LEU A 46 -12.90 -5.04 8.33
CA LEU A 46 -12.35 -6.20 7.64
C LEU A 46 -10.85 -6.31 7.91
N ASN A 47 -10.36 -7.54 8.02
CA ASN A 47 -8.96 -7.87 8.19
C ASN A 47 -8.53 -8.81 7.07
N TYR A 48 -7.30 -8.60 6.59
CA TYR A 48 -6.60 -9.50 5.70
C TYR A 48 -6.24 -10.79 6.45
N THR A 49 -6.49 -11.95 5.83
CA THR A 49 -6.22 -13.27 6.44
C THR A 49 -5.29 -14.17 5.62
N GLY A 50 -4.87 -13.72 4.44
CA GLY A 50 -3.96 -14.48 3.56
C GLY A 50 -4.37 -14.40 2.09
N ILE A 51 -3.40 -14.50 1.19
CA ILE A 51 -3.64 -14.62 -0.25
C ILE A 51 -4.35 -15.93 -0.59
N VAL A 52 -5.11 -15.93 -1.67
CA VAL A 52 -5.81 -17.13 -2.17
C VAL A 52 -4.83 -18.12 -2.82
N ASP A 53 -3.94 -17.59 -3.65
CA ASP A 53 -2.95 -18.36 -4.40
C ASP A 53 -1.66 -17.53 -4.48
N CYS A 54 -1.45 -16.83 -5.59
CA CYS A 54 -0.21 -16.10 -5.86
C CYS A 54 -0.40 -14.59 -6.05
N SER A 55 -1.62 -14.07 -6.02
CA SER A 55 -1.88 -12.63 -6.18
C SER A 55 -2.22 -11.95 -4.85
N GLN A 56 -1.47 -10.92 -4.46
CA GLN A 56 -1.81 -10.12 -3.28
C GLN A 56 -3.12 -9.33 -3.44
N TYR A 57 -3.55 -9.08 -4.68
CA TYR A 57 -4.84 -8.48 -4.99
C TYR A 57 -6.01 -9.45 -4.87
N GLN A 58 -5.74 -10.71 -4.54
CA GLN A 58 -6.71 -11.77 -4.34
C GLN A 58 -6.46 -12.44 -3.00
N HIS A 59 -7.23 -12.04 -2.00
CA HIS A 59 -7.00 -12.50 -0.64
C HIS A 59 -8.29 -12.71 0.13
N PHE A 60 -8.20 -13.59 1.12
CA PHE A 60 -9.26 -13.84 2.06
C PHE A 60 -9.34 -12.74 3.10
N VAL A 61 -10.57 -12.41 3.48
CA VAL A 61 -10.86 -11.41 4.50
C VAL A 61 -11.82 -11.97 5.54
N ASP A 62 -11.67 -11.51 6.78
CA ASP A 62 -12.65 -11.74 7.84
C ASP A 62 -12.96 -10.44 8.58
N GLY A 63 -13.96 -10.49 9.46
CA GLY A 63 -14.27 -9.35 10.31
C GLY A 63 -15.72 -9.31 10.72
N TRP A 64 -16.28 -8.12 10.76
CA TRP A 64 -17.65 -7.89 11.20
C TRP A 64 -18.23 -6.61 10.61
N TYR A 65 -19.56 -6.51 10.59
CA TYR A 65 -20.26 -5.24 10.44
C TYR A 65 -21.30 -5.07 11.55
N TYR A 66 -21.80 -3.85 11.75
CA TYR A 66 -22.97 -3.59 12.57
C TYR A 66 -23.79 -2.44 12.00
N TYR A 67 -25.07 -2.40 12.35
CA TYR A 67 -25.90 -1.21 12.21
C TYR A 67 -25.57 -0.22 13.32
N ASN A 68 -25.29 1.05 12.96
CA ASN A 68 -24.77 2.04 13.92
C ASN A 68 -25.70 2.28 15.11
N LYS A 69 -27.02 2.11 14.92
CA LYS A 69 -28.03 2.22 15.98
C LYS A 69 -27.90 1.17 17.08
N HIS A 70 -27.49 -0.05 16.72
CA HIS A 70 -27.51 -1.20 17.63
C HIS A 70 -26.11 -1.68 18.03
N GLN A 71 -25.10 -1.42 17.20
CA GLN A 71 -23.69 -1.77 17.42
C GLN A 71 -23.43 -3.26 17.71
N LYS A 72 -24.41 -4.13 17.43
CA LYS A 72 -24.24 -5.58 17.52
C LYS A 72 -23.42 -6.06 16.33
N LYS A 73 -22.20 -6.51 16.61
CA LYS A 73 -21.30 -7.08 15.61
C LYS A 73 -21.88 -8.35 15.00
N ILE A 74 -21.91 -8.38 13.68
CA ILE A 74 -22.33 -9.51 12.86
C ILE A 74 -21.11 -9.96 12.07
N PRO A 75 -20.65 -11.22 12.24
CA PRO A 75 -19.44 -11.70 11.60
C PRO A 75 -19.55 -11.72 10.07
N LEU A 76 -18.43 -11.43 9.41
CA LEU A 76 -18.25 -11.53 7.97
C LEU A 76 -16.97 -12.27 7.65
N SER A 77 -16.99 -13.03 6.57
CA SER A 77 -15.79 -13.58 5.96
C SER A 77 -16.00 -13.73 4.46
N GLY A 78 -14.93 -13.70 3.68
CA GLY A 78 -15.05 -13.72 2.24
C GLY A 78 -13.75 -13.44 1.51
N ILE A 79 -13.85 -12.84 0.33
CA ILE A 79 -12.73 -12.60 -0.58
C ILE A 79 -12.74 -11.16 -1.08
N TYR A 80 -11.53 -10.58 -1.14
CA TYR A 80 -11.21 -9.40 -1.92
C TYR A 80 -10.61 -9.84 -3.26
N ASP A 81 -11.12 -9.33 -4.37
CA ASP A 81 -10.70 -9.66 -5.74
C ASP A 81 -10.60 -8.40 -6.59
N TYR A 82 -9.38 -7.85 -6.73
CA TYR A 82 -9.10 -6.65 -7.54
C TYR A 82 -10.09 -5.49 -7.32
N GLY A 83 -10.42 -5.17 -6.06
CA GLY A 83 -11.33 -4.09 -5.70
C GLY A 83 -12.80 -4.51 -5.59
N LYS A 84 -13.13 -5.76 -5.88
CA LYS A 84 -14.43 -6.36 -5.54
C LYS A 84 -14.36 -7.00 -4.15
N LEU A 85 -15.45 -6.92 -3.39
CA LEU A 85 -15.56 -7.54 -2.08
C LEU A 85 -16.80 -8.42 -1.99
N TYR A 86 -16.57 -9.72 -1.84
CA TYR A 86 -17.61 -10.72 -1.64
C TYR A 86 -17.57 -11.18 -0.18
N LEU A 87 -18.59 -10.85 0.61
CA LEU A 87 -18.61 -11.10 2.06
C LEU A 87 -19.85 -11.90 2.45
N TYR A 88 -19.68 -12.82 3.41
CA TYR A 88 -20.73 -13.74 3.82
C TYR A 88 -20.80 -13.85 5.35
N ASN A 89 -22.03 -13.89 5.85
CA ASN A 89 -22.31 -14.28 7.23
C ASN A 89 -23.00 -15.65 7.25
N PHE A 90 -22.29 -16.66 7.75
CA PHE A 90 -22.79 -18.03 7.90
C PHE A 90 -23.44 -18.29 9.27
N GLY A 91 -23.68 -17.25 10.07
CA GLY A 91 -24.28 -17.34 11.38
C GLY A 91 -23.39 -18.10 12.38
N SER A 92 -23.96 -19.08 13.09
CA SER A 92 -23.23 -19.85 14.12
C SER A 92 -22.09 -20.69 13.56
N LYS A 93 -22.07 -20.94 12.25
CA LYS A 93 -21.03 -21.73 11.58
C LYS A 93 -19.94 -20.86 10.91
N GLN A 94 -19.85 -19.57 11.23
CA GLN A 94 -18.93 -18.62 10.55
C GLN A 94 -17.53 -19.17 10.31
N LYS A 95 -16.81 -19.57 11.39
CA LYS A 95 -15.43 -20.04 11.29
C LYS A 95 -15.30 -21.33 10.48
N GLN A 96 -16.22 -22.27 10.66
CA GLN A 96 -16.21 -23.56 9.97
C GLN A 96 -16.49 -23.37 8.46
N SER A 97 -17.53 -22.61 8.12
CA SER A 97 -17.87 -22.33 6.73
C SER A 97 -16.79 -21.51 6.03
N PHE A 98 -16.17 -20.54 6.70
CA PHE A 98 -15.06 -19.79 6.13
C PHE A 98 -13.84 -20.68 5.87
N LYS A 99 -13.50 -21.59 6.79
CA LYS A 99 -12.42 -22.55 6.55
C LYS A 99 -12.71 -23.43 5.33
N ILE A 100 -13.94 -23.93 5.18
CA ILE A 100 -14.34 -24.69 3.98
C ILE A 100 -14.25 -23.84 2.71
N LEU A 101 -14.61 -22.56 2.78
CA LEU A 101 -14.48 -21.63 1.66
C LEU A 101 -13.01 -21.46 1.26
N GLN A 102 -12.12 -21.26 2.24
CA GLN A 102 -10.67 -21.16 2.03
C GLN A 102 -10.08 -22.43 1.41
N ASP A 103 -10.47 -23.60 1.93
CA ASP A 103 -9.96 -24.87 1.44
C ASP A 103 -10.48 -25.21 0.02
N LYS A 104 -11.59 -24.59 -0.42
CA LYS A 104 -12.15 -24.77 -1.76
C LYS A 104 -11.65 -23.76 -2.78
N ILE A 105 -11.24 -22.58 -2.36
CA ILE A 105 -10.81 -21.50 -3.26
C ILE A 105 -9.30 -21.45 -3.21
N THR A 106 -8.65 -22.24 -4.06
CA THR A 106 -7.20 -22.42 -4.06
C THR A 106 -6.55 -21.97 -5.37
N SER A 107 -7.33 -21.32 -6.25
CA SER A 107 -6.84 -20.81 -7.53
C SER A 107 -7.68 -19.63 -8.02
N PRO A 108 -7.16 -18.79 -8.93
CA PRO A 108 -7.89 -17.66 -9.49
C PRO A 108 -9.21 -18.05 -10.18
N GLN A 109 -9.27 -19.20 -10.85
CA GLN A 109 -10.51 -19.65 -11.52
C GLN A 109 -11.62 -20.00 -10.52
N LEU A 110 -11.26 -20.36 -9.29
CA LEU A 110 -12.23 -20.66 -8.23
C LEU A 110 -12.72 -19.39 -7.51
N ILE A 111 -11.96 -18.29 -7.59
CA ILE A 111 -12.38 -16.97 -7.11
C ILE A 111 -13.60 -16.48 -7.88
N GLU A 112 -13.64 -16.64 -9.20
CA GLU A 112 -14.82 -16.30 -10.01
C GLU A 112 -16.08 -17.09 -9.59
N LYS A 113 -15.89 -18.24 -8.94
CA LYS A 113 -16.96 -19.12 -8.43
C LYS A 113 -17.23 -18.91 -6.94
N THR A 114 -16.68 -17.86 -6.33
CA THR A 114 -16.80 -17.60 -4.88
C THR A 114 -18.26 -17.62 -4.42
N ASP A 115 -19.15 -16.90 -5.10
CA ASP A 115 -20.57 -16.87 -4.72
C ASP A 115 -21.20 -18.25 -4.82
N SER A 116 -21.06 -18.93 -5.97
CA SER A 116 -21.57 -20.30 -6.15
C SER A 116 -21.11 -21.26 -5.04
N ILE A 117 -19.82 -21.20 -4.67
CA ILE A 117 -19.26 -22.03 -3.60
C ILE A 117 -19.85 -21.63 -2.24
N ALA A 118 -19.88 -20.35 -1.93
CA ALA A 118 -20.40 -19.83 -0.67
C ALA A 118 -21.89 -20.15 -0.49
N GLN A 119 -22.71 -20.06 -1.54
CA GLN A 119 -24.14 -20.39 -1.49
C GLN A 119 -24.39 -21.86 -1.09
N THR A 120 -23.48 -22.80 -1.43
CA THR A 120 -23.59 -24.19 -0.94
C THR A 120 -23.49 -24.30 0.58
N LEU A 121 -22.88 -23.31 1.23
CA LEU A 121 -22.74 -23.21 2.69
C LEU A 121 -23.90 -22.46 3.35
N LYS A 122 -24.90 -22.04 2.57
CA LYS A 122 -26.16 -21.42 3.01
C LYS A 122 -25.94 -20.19 3.90
N PRO A 123 -25.30 -19.12 3.38
CA PRO A 123 -25.11 -17.88 4.12
C PRO A 123 -26.48 -17.30 4.53
N LYS A 124 -26.53 -16.66 5.70
CA LYS A 124 -27.72 -15.93 6.16
C LYS A 124 -27.91 -14.63 5.40
N GLU A 125 -26.79 -14.01 5.05
CA GLU A 125 -26.70 -12.76 4.32
C GLU A 125 -25.34 -12.67 3.63
N SER A 126 -25.30 -11.91 2.53
CA SER A 126 -24.07 -11.65 1.77
C SER A 126 -24.02 -10.22 1.26
N PHE A 127 -22.79 -9.76 1.03
CA PHE A 127 -22.48 -8.50 0.35
C PHE A 127 -21.70 -8.81 -0.92
N ASP A 128 -22.05 -8.15 -2.00
CA ASP A 128 -21.29 -8.09 -3.25
C ASP A 128 -21.04 -6.61 -3.54
N PHE A 129 -19.83 -6.13 -3.25
CA PHE A 129 -19.40 -4.79 -3.62
C PHE A 129 -18.63 -4.83 -4.92
N THR A 130 -19.04 -3.97 -5.85
CA THR A 130 -18.36 -3.72 -7.11
C THR A 130 -17.81 -2.30 -7.11
N ASN A 131 -16.59 -2.15 -7.63
CA ASN A 131 -15.99 -0.83 -7.87
C ASN A 131 -16.05 -0.57 -9.38
N GLU A 132 -17.20 -0.07 -9.86
CA GLU A 132 -17.43 0.18 -11.29
C GLU A 132 -16.80 1.49 -11.75
N ASP A 133 -16.70 2.49 -10.87
CA ASP A 133 -16.08 3.79 -11.13
C ASP A 133 -15.14 4.20 -9.99
N LEU A 134 -13.84 4.28 -10.31
CA LEU A 134 -12.74 4.60 -9.40
C LEU A 134 -12.84 6.01 -8.76
N HIS A 135 -13.78 6.84 -9.21
CA HIS A 135 -14.00 8.18 -8.68
C HIS A 135 -15.27 8.31 -7.83
N THR A 136 -15.99 7.21 -7.62
CA THR A 136 -17.23 7.21 -6.85
C THR A 136 -17.14 6.29 -5.63
N ASP A 137 -18.03 6.54 -4.68
CA ASP A 137 -18.20 5.68 -3.52
C ASP A 137 -18.52 4.24 -3.96
N ILE A 138 -17.92 3.26 -3.29
CA ILE A 138 -18.08 1.85 -3.62
C ILE A 138 -19.50 1.39 -3.32
N THR A 139 -20.18 0.83 -4.32
CA THR A 139 -21.57 0.36 -4.24
C THR A 139 -21.67 -1.15 -4.39
N GLY A 140 -22.86 -1.69 -4.11
CA GLY A 140 -23.08 -3.12 -4.25
C GLY A 140 -24.48 -3.57 -3.86
N ASN A 141 -24.61 -4.88 -3.71
CA ASN A 141 -25.83 -5.55 -3.29
C ASN A 141 -25.64 -6.23 -1.93
N PHE A 142 -26.62 -6.03 -1.05
CA PHE A 142 -26.79 -6.77 0.19
C PHE A 142 -27.95 -7.74 0.03
N HIS A 143 -27.68 -9.04 0.14
CA HIS A 143 -28.68 -10.09 0.04
C HIS A 143 -29.05 -10.61 1.42
N LEU A 144 -30.34 -10.58 1.73
CA LEU A 144 -30.90 -11.11 2.96
C LEU A 144 -32.10 -12.00 2.62
N LYS A 145 -31.90 -13.32 2.72
CA LYS A 145 -32.88 -14.32 2.26
C LYS A 145 -33.23 -14.06 0.79
N ASN A 146 -34.51 -13.78 0.48
CA ASN A 146 -35.01 -13.53 -0.88
C ASN A 146 -35.09 -12.04 -1.22
N LYS A 147 -34.47 -11.17 -0.43
CA LYS A 147 -34.48 -9.72 -0.66
C LYS A 147 -33.08 -9.23 -0.96
N THR A 148 -33.00 -8.30 -1.90
CA THR A 148 -31.78 -7.58 -2.26
C THR A 148 -31.96 -6.10 -1.92
N TYR A 149 -30.95 -5.51 -1.31
CA TYR A 149 -30.91 -4.11 -0.93
C TYR A 149 -29.65 -3.46 -1.50
N ALA A 150 -29.73 -2.20 -1.90
CA ALA A 150 -28.54 -1.43 -2.25
C ALA A 150 -27.66 -1.25 -1.00
N VAL A 151 -26.36 -1.43 -1.16
CA VAL A 151 -25.35 -1.12 -0.14
C VAL A 151 -24.31 -0.18 -0.72
N LYS A 152 -23.77 0.69 0.13
CA LYS A 152 -22.77 1.68 -0.24
C LYS A 152 -21.73 1.83 0.86
N LEU A 153 -20.45 1.91 0.52
CA LEU A 153 -19.37 2.34 1.40
C LEU A 153 -19.02 3.79 1.05
N PHE A 154 -18.86 4.65 2.07
CA PHE A 154 -18.49 6.05 1.91
C PHE A 154 -16.97 6.19 1.74
N THR A 155 -16.44 5.52 0.72
CA THR A 155 -15.04 5.55 0.31
C THR A 155 -14.94 5.16 -1.15
N ILE A 156 -13.99 5.77 -1.85
CA ILE A 156 -13.60 5.41 -3.22
C ILE A 156 -12.61 4.23 -3.26
N ASP A 157 -12.04 3.86 -2.09
CA ASP A 157 -11.02 2.82 -1.96
C ASP A 157 -11.36 1.82 -0.84
N ASN A 158 -11.48 0.55 -1.22
CA ASN A 158 -11.71 -0.60 -0.35
C ASN A 158 -10.49 -1.51 -0.14
N THR A 159 -9.30 -1.02 -0.45
CA THR A 159 -8.05 -1.78 -0.28
C THR A 159 -7.74 -2.03 1.20
N ILE A 160 -7.89 -3.28 1.65
CA ILE A 160 -7.70 -3.68 3.06
C ILE A 160 -6.22 -3.88 3.42
N TYR A 161 -5.42 -4.39 2.47
CA TYR A 161 -4.01 -4.70 2.66
C TYR A 161 -3.15 -3.67 1.93
N ARG A 162 -2.43 -2.82 2.67
CA ARG A 162 -1.64 -1.70 2.11
C ARG A 162 -0.25 -1.64 2.73
N PHE A 163 0.75 -1.39 1.90
CA PHE A 163 2.11 -1.05 2.34
C PHE A 163 2.25 0.47 2.42
N ASN A 164 1.87 1.05 3.55
CA ASN A 164 2.03 2.49 3.74
C ASN A 164 3.45 2.84 4.15
N ASN A 165 3.88 4.02 3.72
CA ASN A 165 5.20 4.55 3.94
C ASN A 165 5.04 6.02 4.33
N TYR A 166 5.13 6.31 5.62
CA TYR A 166 4.93 7.66 6.13
C TYR A 166 6.25 8.39 6.22
N LEU A 167 6.42 9.40 5.38
CA LEU A 167 7.47 10.40 5.54
C LEU A 167 7.06 11.37 6.62
N ILE A 168 7.84 11.40 7.70
CA ILE A 168 7.75 12.39 8.76
C ILE A 168 8.79 13.46 8.44
N LEU A 169 8.29 14.62 8.04
CA LEU A 169 9.08 15.78 7.62
C LEU A 169 9.15 16.79 8.78
N PRO A 170 10.02 17.82 8.67
CA PRO A 170 10.05 18.91 9.64
C PRO A 170 8.66 19.53 9.89
N ASP A 171 8.50 20.11 11.08
CA ASP A 171 7.23 20.64 11.60
C ASP A 171 6.12 19.58 11.74
N ASN A 172 6.50 18.32 11.95
CA ASN A 172 5.61 17.16 12.06
C ASN A 172 4.69 16.95 10.86
N LYS A 173 5.06 17.47 9.67
CA LYS A 173 4.33 17.18 8.44
C LYS A 173 4.45 15.69 8.14
N LYS A 174 3.31 15.01 7.98
CA LYS A 174 3.26 13.59 7.65
C LYS A 174 2.65 13.42 6.28
N ILE A 175 3.34 12.67 5.43
CA ILE A 175 2.92 12.39 4.07
C ILE A 175 3.02 10.89 3.85
N ASN A 176 1.97 10.25 3.34
CA ASN A 176 2.00 8.85 2.97
C ASN A 176 2.46 8.74 1.50
N THR A 177 3.58 8.07 1.24
CA THR A 177 4.06 7.92 -0.14
C THR A 177 3.15 7.02 -0.97
N TYR A 178 2.32 6.18 -0.35
CA TYR A 178 1.30 5.38 -1.05
C TYR A 178 0.36 6.23 -1.92
N ASP A 179 0.15 7.50 -1.55
CA ASP A 179 -0.79 8.40 -2.24
C ASP A 179 -0.26 8.89 -3.60
N PHE A 180 1.05 8.78 -3.87
CA PHE A 180 1.67 9.33 -5.09
C PHE A 180 2.87 8.53 -5.64
N ILE A 181 3.38 7.53 -4.91
CA ILE A 181 4.36 6.53 -5.38
C ILE A 181 3.61 5.23 -5.64
N ASP A 182 4.27 4.26 -6.26
CA ASP A 182 3.72 2.93 -6.41
C ASP A 182 3.32 2.26 -5.08
N ARG A 183 2.40 1.30 -5.19
CA ARG A 183 1.74 0.66 -4.04
C ARG A 183 2.53 -0.51 -3.46
N TYR A 184 3.73 -0.78 -4.00
CA TYR A 184 4.54 -1.96 -3.69
C TYR A 184 5.29 -1.88 -2.36
N GLY A 185 5.38 -0.69 -1.78
CA GLY A 185 6.15 -0.49 -0.55
C GLY A 185 7.65 -0.57 -0.79
N GLY A 186 8.39 -1.10 0.19
CA GLY A 186 9.81 -1.41 0.04
C GLY A 186 10.74 -0.20 -0.11
N ASN A 187 10.31 0.99 0.35
CA ASN A 187 11.13 2.18 0.30
C ASN A 187 12.00 2.27 1.56
N GLU A 188 13.27 2.64 1.40
CA GLU A 188 14.20 2.94 2.47
C GLU A 188 14.67 4.39 2.35
N LEU A 189 14.68 5.12 3.46
CA LEU A 189 15.22 6.48 3.49
C LEU A 189 16.75 6.46 3.49
N ILE A 190 17.36 6.94 2.40
CA ILE A 190 18.82 7.00 2.28
C ILE A 190 19.36 8.34 2.78
N SER A 191 18.82 9.44 2.28
CA SER A 191 19.27 10.78 2.67
C SER A 191 18.26 11.85 2.30
N TYR A 192 18.46 13.06 2.82
CA TYR A 192 17.67 14.23 2.45
C TYR A 192 18.56 15.49 2.46
N LYS A 193 18.14 16.51 1.71
CA LYS A 193 18.86 17.78 1.60
C LYS A 193 17.90 18.95 1.49
N SER A 194 18.25 20.03 2.17
CA SER A 194 17.56 21.31 2.13
C SER A 194 18.53 22.37 1.60
N ASP A 195 18.18 23.04 0.52
CA ASP A 195 18.99 24.10 -0.08
C ASP A 195 18.14 25.19 -0.75
N ASN A 196 18.80 26.09 -1.48
CA ASN A 196 18.14 27.22 -2.12
C ASN A 196 17.10 26.80 -3.19
N ALA A 197 17.25 25.62 -3.79
CA ALA A 197 16.33 25.10 -4.79
C ALA A 197 15.08 24.43 -4.16
N GLY A 198 15.16 24.03 -2.89
CA GLY A 198 14.08 23.41 -2.13
C GLY A 198 14.56 22.27 -1.25
N ASN A 199 13.65 21.36 -0.92
CA ASN A 199 13.98 20.16 -0.17
C ASN A 199 13.87 18.92 -1.05
N ARG A 200 14.73 17.94 -0.80
CA ARG A 200 14.79 16.67 -1.53
C ARG A 200 14.96 15.51 -0.57
N VAL A 201 14.31 14.40 -0.88
CA VAL A 201 14.46 13.12 -0.17
C VAL A 201 14.86 12.06 -1.18
N LEU A 202 15.95 11.35 -0.91
CA LEU A 202 16.40 10.19 -1.68
C LEU A 202 15.96 8.93 -0.97
N LEU A 203 15.16 8.12 -1.67
CA LEU A 203 14.79 6.79 -1.25
C LEU A 203 15.50 5.77 -2.13
N TYR A 204 15.93 4.67 -1.54
CA TYR A 204 16.17 3.42 -2.25
C TYR A 204 14.86 2.63 -2.20
N PHE A 205 14.58 1.82 -3.21
CA PHE A 205 13.46 0.90 -3.15
C PHE A 205 13.84 -0.48 -3.65
N GLU A 206 13.21 -1.47 -3.06
CA GLU A 206 13.27 -2.87 -3.46
C GLU A 206 11.92 -3.53 -3.18
N HIS A 207 11.26 -4.02 -4.23
CA HIS A 207 9.97 -4.68 -4.12
C HIS A 207 9.72 -5.65 -5.27
N THR A 208 8.66 -6.46 -5.16
CA THR A 208 8.26 -7.34 -6.28
C THR A 208 7.85 -6.55 -7.52
N SER A 209 8.18 -7.06 -8.71
CA SER A 209 7.75 -6.50 -9.99
C SER A 209 6.25 -6.59 -10.23
N ASN A 210 5.59 -7.58 -9.64
CA ASN A 210 4.18 -7.80 -9.82
C ASN A 210 3.59 -8.46 -8.57
N PHE A 211 2.47 -7.94 -8.09
CA PHE A 211 1.73 -8.56 -7.00
C PHE A 211 1.09 -9.90 -7.37
N ASN A 212 1.03 -10.24 -8.66
CA ASN A 212 0.74 -11.58 -9.16
C ASN A 212 2.02 -12.38 -9.34
N ALA A 213 2.36 -13.20 -8.34
CA ALA A 213 3.56 -14.03 -8.34
C ALA A 213 3.52 -15.18 -9.37
N CYS A 214 2.34 -15.55 -9.92
CA CYS A 214 2.23 -16.54 -11.00
C CYS A 214 2.49 -15.94 -12.39
N GLY A 215 2.52 -14.60 -12.52
CA GLY A 215 2.74 -13.92 -13.78
C GLY A 215 4.20 -13.88 -14.19
N MET A 216 4.46 -13.38 -15.41
CA MET A 216 5.81 -12.98 -15.80
C MET A 216 6.38 -12.00 -14.75
N CYS A 217 7.63 -12.19 -14.36
CA CYS A 217 8.32 -11.45 -13.29
C CYS A 217 7.84 -11.71 -11.84
N GLY A 218 6.86 -12.58 -11.62
CA GLY A 218 6.32 -12.84 -10.28
C GLY A 218 7.30 -13.51 -9.30
N ALA A 219 8.26 -14.27 -9.82
CA ALA A 219 9.35 -14.89 -9.06
C ALA A 219 10.72 -14.24 -9.34
N SER A 220 10.75 -13.05 -9.95
CA SER A 220 12.00 -12.34 -10.18
C SER A 220 12.52 -11.70 -8.89
N GLU A 221 13.79 -11.28 -8.92
CA GLU A 221 14.45 -10.49 -7.86
C GLU A 221 13.82 -9.09 -7.67
N GLY A 222 12.80 -8.76 -8.48
CA GLY A 222 11.93 -7.61 -8.31
C GLY A 222 12.39 -6.37 -9.07
N GLU A 223 11.94 -5.23 -8.56
CA GLU A 223 12.30 -3.89 -9.02
C GLU A 223 13.15 -3.24 -7.94
N LYS A 224 14.30 -2.72 -8.34
CA LYS A 224 15.24 -2.04 -7.44
C LYS A 224 15.64 -0.71 -8.04
N GLY A 225 15.83 0.29 -7.21
CA GLY A 225 16.28 1.58 -7.70
C GLY A 225 16.25 2.69 -6.69
N TYR A 226 16.25 3.91 -7.21
CA TYR A 226 16.24 5.14 -6.42
C TYR A 226 15.08 6.03 -6.82
N ARG A 227 14.52 6.72 -5.83
CA ARG A 227 13.52 7.77 -6.03
C ARG A 227 14.00 9.07 -5.41
N ILE A 228 13.85 10.17 -6.13
CA ILE A 228 14.03 11.51 -5.55
C ILE A 228 12.66 12.16 -5.46
N LEU A 229 12.25 12.46 -4.23
CA LEU A 229 11.06 13.24 -3.97
C LEU A 229 11.45 14.70 -3.80
N TYR A 230 10.78 15.59 -4.52
CA TYR A 230 11.04 17.00 -4.50
C TYR A 230 9.94 17.76 -3.75
N PHE A 231 10.36 18.70 -2.92
CA PHE A 231 9.47 19.52 -2.12
C PHE A 231 9.83 21.00 -2.26
N THR A 232 8.84 21.86 -2.02
CA THR A 232 9.07 23.29 -1.74
C THR A 232 9.92 23.47 -0.48
N LYS A 233 10.44 24.69 -0.24
CA LYS A 233 11.21 25.03 0.98
C LYS A 233 10.43 24.76 2.27
N ASP A 234 9.10 24.90 2.20
CA ASP A 234 8.19 24.63 3.30
C ASP A 234 7.72 23.16 3.32
N TRP A 235 8.43 22.24 2.68
CA TRP A 235 8.12 20.80 2.68
C TRP A 235 6.77 20.40 2.07
N ASN A 236 6.18 21.23 1.22
CA ASN A 236 5.03 20.83 0.41
C ASN A 236 5.50 20.03 -0.81
N TYR A 237 4.88 18.86 -1.04
CA TYR A 237 5.21 17.95 -2.13
C TYR A 237 5.05 18.60 -3.51
N LYS A 238 5.95 18.30 -4.45
CA LYS A 238 5.88 18.74 -5.84
C LYS A 238 5.70 17.58 -6.81
N ASN A 239 6.68 16.68 -6.83
CA ASN A 239 6.76 15.53 -7.72
C ASN A 239 7.84 14.57 -7.22
N TYR A 240 8.03 13.47 -7.94
CA TYR A 240 9.17 12.59 -7.77
C TYR A 240 9.72 12.14 -9.13
N GLU A 241 10.96 11.68 -9.10
CA GLU A 241 11.61 10.96 -10.20
C GLU A 241 12.02 9.58 -9.72
N GLU A 242 11.99 8.60 -10.62
CA GLU A 242 12.34 7.21 -10.36
C GLU A 242 13.42 6.72 -11.32
N PHE A 243 14.39 5.98 -10.79
CA PHE A 243 15.55 5.48 -11.50
C PHE A 243 15.78 4.01 -11.16
N LEU A 244 15.46 3.12 -12.10
CA LEU A 244 15.62 1.68 -11.93
C LEU A 244 17.08 1.26 -12.10
N THR A 245 17.57 0.45 -11.18
CA THR A 245 18.85 -0.26 -11.26
C THR A 245 18.67 -1.74 -11.55
N GLU A 246 17.49 -2.30 -11.28
CA GLU A 246 17.09 -3.67 -11.62
C GLU A 246 15.59 -3.66 -11.91
N SER A 247 15.17 -4.35 -12.95
CA SER A 247 13.76 -4.37 -13.37
C SER A 247 13.48 -5.55 -14.26
N CYS A 248 12.65 -6.47 -13.80
CA CYS A 248 12.19 -7.54 -14.68
C CYS A 248 11.27 -7.00 -15.79
N LEU A 249 10.42 -6.02 -15.46
CA LEU A 249 9.48 -5.43 -16.43
C LEU A 249 10.18 -4.66 -17.56
N GLN A 250 11.32 -4.03 -17.27
CA GLN A 250 12.09 -3.27 -18.27
C GLN A 250 13.27 -4.04 -18.85
N ASN A 251 13.46 -5.31 -18.46
CA ASN A 251 14.60 -6.14 -18.81
C ASN A 251 15.95 -5.48 -18.43
N ILE A 252 16.03 -4.95 -17.21
CA ILE A 252 17.26 -4.43 -16.61
C ILE A 252 17.83 -5.53 -15.71
N TYR A 253 18.86 -6.20 -16.22
CA TYR A 253 19.58 -7.27 -15.53
C TYR A 253 21.09 -7.00 -15.58
N ASP A 254 21.85 -7.69 -14.71
CA ASP A 254 23.32 -7.66 -14.67
C ASP A 254 23.94 -6.27 -14.49
N THR A 255 23.23 -5.37 -13.80
CA THR A 255 23.70 -4.02 -13.51
C THR A 255 24.99 -4.06 -12.70
N THR A 256 26.04 -3.41 -13.21
CA THR A 256 27.32 -3.35 -12.50
C THR A 256 27.37 -2.11 -11.61
N GLU A 257 27.48 -2.31 -10.29
CA GLU A 257 27.68 -1.25 -9.31
C GLU A 257 29.17 -0.94 -9.09
N THR A 258 29.52 0.34 -9.08
CA THR A 258 30.83 0.84 -8.65
C THR A 258 30.65 1.98 -7.64
N LYS A 259 31.42 1.96 -6.56
CA LYS A 259 31.34 2.95 -5.47
C LYS A 259 32.56 3.86 -5.48
N SER A 260 32.37 5.14 -5.19
CA SER A 260 33.49 6.04 -4.87
C SER A 260 34.22 5.58 -3.61
N LYS A 261 35.47 6.04 -3.43
CA LYS A 261 36.29 5.70 -2.24
C LYS A 261 35.60 6.09 -0.92
N ASP A 262 34.83 7.17 -0.92
CA ASP A 262 34.07 7.66 0.23
C ASP A 262 32.64 7.09 0.32
N ARG A 263 32.26 6.21 -0.61
CA ARG A 263 30.92 5.57 -0.73
C ARG A 263 29.74 6.53 -0.83
N LYS A 264 30.00 7.81 -1.10
CA LYS A 264 28.97 8.85 -1.22
C LYS A 264 28.41 8.98 -2.63
N ILE A 265 29.13 8.44 -3.62
CA ILE A 265 28.70 8.40 -5.01
C ILE A 265 28.66 6.95 -5.46
N LEU A 266 27.50 6.52 -5.93
CA LEU A 266 27.26 5.19 -6.49
C LEU A 266 27.05 5.33 -8.00
N LYS A 267 27.69 4.45 -8.77
CA LYS A 267 27.57 4.42 -10.23
C LYS A 267 27.07 3.06 -10.68
N TYR A 268 25.97 3.05 -11.41
CA TYR A 268 25.35 1.85 -11.97
C TYR A 268 25.48 1.89 -13.48
N LYS A 269 26.16 0.91 -14.06
CA LYS A 269 26.19 0.72 -15.50
C LYS A 269 25.06 -0.22 -15.90
N ILE A 270 24.14 0.29 -16.71
CA ILE A 270 22.96 -0.43 -17.18
C ILE A 270 23.14 -0.70 -18.67
N GLY A 271 23.00 -1.97 -19.03
CA GLY A 271 23.05 -2.42 -20.42
C GLY A 271 21.93 -1.83 -21.27
N LYS A 272 21.95 -2.15 -22.57
CA LYS A 272 20.82 -1.81 -23.45
C LYS A 272 19.57 -2.54 -22.95
N THR A 273 18.51 -1.79 -22.72
CA THR A 273 17.20 -2.33 -22.33
C THR A 273 16.28 -2.43 -23.54
N THR A 274 15.07 -2.95 -23.34
CA THR A 274 14.03 -2.99 -24.37
C THR A 274 13.65 -1.60 -24.90
N THR A 275 13.75 -0.58 -24.04
CA THR A 275 13.24 0.78 -24.29
C THR A 275 14.32 1.85 -24.33
N SER A 276 15.57 1.53 -24.00
CA SER A 276 16.65 2.52 -23.93
C SER A 276 18.03 1.96 -24.31
N PRO A 277 18.90 2.77 -24.95
CA PRO A 277 20.31 2.40 -25.12
C PRO A 277 20.99 2.27 -23.76
N ALA A 278 22.17 1.63 -23.71
CA ALA A 278 22.95 1.55 -22.49
C ALA A 278 23.19 2.94 -21.87
N TYR A 279 23.23 3.00 -20.54
CA TYR A 279 23.41 4.25 -19.80
C TYR A 279 24.06 4.00 -18.44
N THR A 280 24.53 5.07 -17.83
CA THR A 280 25.05 5.07 -16.45
C THR A 280 24.17 5.96 -15.58
N LEU A 281 23.79 5.44 -14.41
CA LEU A 281 23.23 6.24 -13.33
C LEU A 281 24.34 6.60 -12.35
N THR A 282 24.46 7.88 -12.01
CA THR A 282 25.31 8.35 -10.92
C THR A 282 24.42 8.89 -9.81
N VAL A 283 24.40 8.20 -8.67
CA VAL A 283 23.64 8.57 -7.47
C VAL A 283 24.59 9.24 -6.49
N ASP A 284 24.32 10.50 -6.14
CA ASP A 284 25.05 11.26 -5.12
C ASP A 284 24.20 11.35 -3.86
N LEU A 285 24.64 10.62 -2.82
CA LEU A 285 23.91 10.49 -1.57
C LEU A 285 23.93 11.78 -0.73
N ASN A 286 24.95 12.63 -0.89
CA ASN A 286 25.03 13.89 -0.13
C ASN A 286 24.22 14.98 -0.82
N ASN A 287 24.29 15.02 -2.16
CA ASN A 287 23.59 16.04 -2.94
C ASN A 287 22.15 15.65 -3.25
N VAL A 288 21.73 14.42 -2.93
CA VAL A 288 20.37 13.91 -3.13
C VAL A 288 19.96 14.12 -4.58
N SER A 289 20.78 13.55 -5.47
CA SER A 289 20.65 13.70 -6.92
C SER A 289 21.04 12.42 -7.64
N VAL A 290 20.34 12.13 -8.73
CA VAL A 290 20.65 11.05 -9.65
C VAL A 290 20.80 11.65 -11.03
N ILE A 291 21.92 11.34 -11.70
CA ILE A 291 22.19 11.81 -13.05
C ILE A 291 22.26 10.58 -13.96
N LYS A 292 21.45 10.59 -15.03
CA LYS A 292 21.48 9.59 -16.09
C LYS A 292 22.30 10.10 -17.27
N THR A 293 23.36 9.39 -17.63
CA THR A 293 24.22 9.70 -18.79
C THR A 293 24.25 8.53 -19.77
N LYS A 294 24.29 8.81 -21.07
CA LYS A 294 24.49 7.78 -22.11
C LYS A 294 25.93 7.25 -22.09
#